data_AF-A0A0D2JVF8-F1
#
_entry.id   AF-A0A0D2JVF8-F1
#
_cell.length_a   1.000
_cell.length_b   1.000
_cell.length_c   1.000
_cell.angle_alpha   90.00
_cell.angle_beta   90.00
_cell.angle_gamma   90.00
#
_symmetry.space_group_name_H-M   'P 1'
#
loop_
_entity.id
_entity.type
_entity.pdbx_description
1 polymer ?
#
loop_
_entity_poly.entity_id
_entity_poly.type
_entity_poly.pdbx_seq_one_letter_code
_entity_poly.pdbx_strand_id
1 'polypeptide(L)'
;MNEEGFGFTNLLANRPVFMITSAGKGPCRFRLTCKGPQGNGSMPHDQNFLEALTESLNRALTRESELTVNPVVKEFFLNLAEDWQFLEPFQKSHRSEDLAYCLAKGGLMKLPDIRGMFENTISLNTMQAGEKAKVIPAKAEAQLDARLLPGQDPSSFRGKVNRQPGNTDRGNQPLSGNFLTHRHAGLPDPPGPLRSTIRRPR
;
A
#
# COMPACT_ATOMS: atom_id res chain seq x y z
N MET A 1 7.37 15.05 -4.04
CA MET A 1 6.79 14.36 -5.20
C MET A 1 7.31 12.93 -5.13
N ASN A 2 6.44 11.94 -5.00
CA ASN A 2 6.83 10.53 -5.03
C ASN A 2 6.61 10.05 -6.47
N GLU A 3 7.70 9.87 -7.20
CA GLU A 3 7.72 9.28 -8.53
C GLU A 3 8.04 7.79 -8.40
N GLU A 4 7.20 6.94 -8.98
CA GLU A 4 7.41 5.49 -9.04
C GLU A 4 7.29 5.03 -10.49
N GLY A 5 8.25 4.20 -10.92
CA GLY A 5 8.31 3.63 -12.25
C GLY A 5 8.42 2.11 -12.20
N PHE A 6 7.60 1.40 -12.97
CA PHE A 6 7.67 -0.06 -13.10
C PHE A 6 7.53 -0.45 -14.58
N GLY A 7 8.38 -1.38 -15.03
CA GLY A 7 8.40 -1.84 -16.43
C GLY A 7 7.99 -3.31 -16.54
N PHE A 8 7.15 -3.62 -17.52
CA PHE A 8 6.81 -4.98 -17.89
C PHE A 8 7.18 -5.24 -19.35
N THR A 9 8.02 -6.24 -19.61
CA THR A 9 8.38 -6.64 -20.98
C THR A 9 7.36 -7.60 -21.61
N ASN A 10 6.50 -8.24 -20.81
CA ASN A 10 5.60 -9.30 -21.26
C ASN A 10 4.11 -8.98 -20.99
N LEU A 11 3.77 -7.72 -20.67
CA LEU A 11 2.39 -7.32 -20.43
C LEU A 11 1.59 -7.22 -21.75
N LEU A 12 2.27 -6.81 -22.82
CA LEU A 12 1.77 -6.77 -24.19
C LEU A 12 2.69 -7.61 -25.07
N ALA A 13 2.11 -8.36 -26.01
CA ALA A 13 2.87 -9.30 -26.84
C ALA A 13 3.92 -8.62 -27.73
N ASN A 14 3.68 -7.37 -28.15
CA ASN A 14 4.45 -6.70 -29.19
C ASN A 14 5.21 -5.43 -28.72
N ARG A 15 5.14 -5.07 -27.43
CA ARG A 15 5.83 -3.88 -26.90
C ARG A 15 6.04 -3.94 -25.38
N PRO A 16 7.17 -3.42 -24.86
CA PRO A 16 7.31 -3.21 -23.42
C PRO A 16 6.35 -2.11 -22.94
N VAL A 17 5.82 -2.28 -21.74
CA VAL A 17 4.98 -1.28 -21.06
C VAL A 17 5.75 -0.70 -19.90
N PHE A 18 5.92 0.62 -19.89
CA PHE A 18 6.48 1.35 -18.77
C PHE A 18 5.38 2.16 -18.10
N MET A 19 5.12 1.87 -16.84
CA MET A 19 4.26 2.69 -16.00
C MET A 19 5.14 3.74 -15.33
N ILE A 20 4.85 5.01 -15.58
CA ILE A 20 5.47 6.14 -14.91
C ILE A 20 4.36 6.85 -14.15
N THR A 21 4.45 6.88 -12.83
CA THR A 21 3.46 7.54 -11.98
C THR A 21 4.06 8.81 -11.38
N SER A 22 3.41 9.95 -11.59
CA SER A 22 3.84 11.23 -11.02
C SER A 22 3.35 11.44 -9.58
N ALA A 23 2.43 10.61 -9.11
CA ALA A 23 1.86 10.65 -7.77
C ALA A 23 1.59 9.22 -7.28
N GLY A 24 2.62 8.59 -6.71
CA GLY A 24 2.46 7.34 -5.97
C GLY A 24 1.62 7.51 -4.70
N LYS A 25 1.25 6.39 -4.08
CA LYS A 25 0.49 6.43 -2.82
C LYS A 25 1.26 7.16 -1.72
N GLY A 26 0.55 8.00 -0.97
CA GLY A 26 1.11 8.71 0.18
C GLY A 26 1.27 7.78 1.39
N PRO A 27 2.40 7.82 2.11
CA PRO A 27 2.56 7.05 3.34
C PRO A 27 1.70 7.62 4.47
N CYS A 28 0.97 6.74 5.16
CA CYS A 28 0.22 7.01 6.37
C CYS A 28 0.57 5.95 7.42
N ARG A 29 1.71 6.13 8.07
CA ARG A 29 2.21 5.20 9.09
C ARG A 29 1.74 5.62 10.48
N PHE A 30 1.30 4.66 11.29
CA PHE A 30 0.85 4.92 12.64
C PHE A 30 1.13 3.75 13.57
N ARG A 31 1.19 4.07 14.87
CA ARG A 31 1.46 3.11 15.94
C ARG A 31 0.24 2.99 16.83
N LEU A 32 -0.18 1.74 17.07
CA LEU A 32 -1.13 1.41 18.10
C LEU A 32 -0.36 0.95 19.34
N THR A 33 -0.72 1.46 20.50
CA THR A 33 -0.10 1.10 21.78
C THR A 33 -1.18 0.92 22.82
N CYS A 34 -1.14 -0.22 23.50
CA CYS A 34 -2.06 -0.52 24.58
C CYS A 34 -1.24 -0.80 25.85
N LYS A 35 -1.73 -0.31 26.98
CA LYS A 35 -1.12 -0.50 28.30
C LYS A 35 -2.18 -0.88 29.31
N GLY A 36 -1.84 -1.80 30.20
CA GLY A 36 -2.75 -2.29 31.22
C GLY A 36 -2.04 -3.01 32.36
N PRO A 37 -2.81 -3.59 33.29
CA PRO A 37 -2.24 -4.39 34.36
C PRO A 37 -1.59 -5.65 33.80
N GLN A 38 -0.47 -6.04 34.41
CA GLN A 38 0.12 -7.36 34.21
C GLN A 38 -0.70 -8.40 34.96
N GLY A 39 -0.81 -9.61 34.42
CA GLY A 39 -1.57 -10.70 35.04
C GLY A 39 -0.89 -12.06 34.90
N ASN A 40 -1.36 -13.04 35.67
CA ASN A 40 -0.95 -14.43 35.51
C ASN A 40 -1.82 -15.09 34.43
N GLY A 41 -1.20 -15.77 33.47
CA GLY A 41 -1.92 -16.47 32.40
C GLY A 41 -2.87 -17.57 32.88
N SER A 42 -2.66 -18.12 34.08
CA SER A 42 -3.60 -19.09 34.69
C SER A 42 -4.79 -18.42 35.41
N MET A 43 -4.79 -17.10 35.55
CA MET A 43 -5.83 -16.31 36.21
C MET A 43 -6.13 -15.07 35.36
N PRO A 44 -6.70 -15.25 34.16
CA PRO A 44 -6.97 -14.13 33.27
C PRO A 44 -7.97 -13.17 33.92
N HIS A 45 -7.73 -11.88 33.70
CA HIS A 45 -8.61 -10.79 34.11
C HIS A 45 -9.18 -10.09 32.87
N ASP A 46 -10.29 -9.38 33.03
CA ASP A 46 -11.03 -8.72 31.95
C ASP A 46 -10.30 -7.52 31.30
N GLN A 47 -9.02 -7.31 31.63
CA GLN A 47 -8.21 -6.18 31.16
C GLN A 47 -6.99 -6.65 30.39
N ASN A 48 -7.12 -7.70 29.56
CA ASN A 48 -6.04 -8.13 28.68
C ASN A 48 -5.95 -7.24 27.43
N PHE A 49 -5.15 -6.19 27.51
CA PHE A 49 -5.00 -5.23 26.43
C PHE A 49 -4.31 -5.80 25.17
N LEU A 50 -3.63 -6.95 25.26
CA LEU A 50 -3.10 -7.63 24.09
C LEU A 50 -4.23 -8.26 23.25
N GLU A 51 -5.25 -8.81 23.90
CA GLU A 51 -6.44 -9.33 23.20
C GLU A 51 -7.19 -8.19 22.49
N ALA A 52 -7.43 -7.07 23.18
CA ALA A 52 -8.08 -5.90 22.61
C ALA A 52 -7.30 -5.29 21.41
N LEU A 53 -5.96 -5.26 21.49
CA LEU A 53 -5.11 -4.86 20.38
C LEU A 53 -5.26 -5.82 19.20
N THR A 54 -5.25 -7.13 19.45
CA THR A 54 -5.39 -8.15 18.43
C THR A 54 -6.74 -8.04 17.71
N GLU A 55 -7.83 -7.82 18.44
CA GLU A 55 -9.16 -7.60 17.86
C GLU A 55 -9.19 -6.33 16.99
N SER A 56 -8.58 -5.24 17.46
CA SER A 56 -8.49 -3.99 16.71
C SER A 56 -7.66 -4.14 15.43
N LEU A 57 -6.55 -4.86 15.49
CA LEU A 57 -5.73 -5.17 14.32
C LEU A 57 -6.51 -6.03 13.33
N ASN A 58 -7.21 -7.07 13.79
CA ASN A 58 -7.98 -7.95 12.92
C ASN A 58 -9.05 -7.15 12.13
N ARG A 59 -9.79 -6.28 12.81
CA ARG A 59 -10.81 -5.43 12.16
C ARG A 59 -10.19 -4.38 11.23
N ALA A 60 -9.00 -3.86 11.53
CA ALA A 60 -8.30 -2.94 10.63
C ALA A 60 -7.82 -3.62 9.34
N LEU A 61 -7.33 -4.87 9.45
CA LEU A 61 -6.76 -5.65 8.34
C LEU A 61 -7.82 -6.36 7.48
N THR A 62 -8.96 -6.73 8.06
CA THR A 62 -10.08 -7.38 7.34
C THR A 62 -11.12 -6.40 6.80
N ARG A 63 -10.88 -5.09 6.98
CA ARG A 63 -11.72 -4.01 6.44
C ARG A 63 -11.91 -4.15 4.93
N GLU A 64 -13.16 -4.09 4.48
CA GLU A 64 -13.45 -3.87 3.07
C GLU A 64 -12.96 -2.48 2.64
N SER A 65 -12.07 -2.47 1.65
CA SER A 65 -11.55 -1.23 1.10
C SER A 65 -12.42 -0.76 -0.06
N GLU A 66 -12.76 0.52 -0.02
CA GLU A 66 -13.46 1.19 -1.12
C GLU A 66 -12.53 1.27 -2.33
N LEU A 67 -12.98 0.71 -3.45
CA LEU A 67 -12.29 0.82 -4.73
C LEU A 67 -12.53 2.22 -5.31
N THR A 68 -11.46 2.93 -5.59
CA THR A 68 -11.45 4.26 -6.20
C THR A 68 -10.64 4.20 -7.48
N VAL A 69 -11.26 4.51 -8.60
CA VAL A 69 -10.58 4.62 -9.90
C VAL A 69 -10.08 6.06 -10.06
N ASN A 70 -8.77 6.26 -9.90
CA ASN A 70 -8.14 7.55 -10.18
C ASN A 70 -8.09 7.80 -11.70
N PRO A 71 -8.27 9.05 -12.18
CA PRO A 71 -8.12 9.40 -13.60
C PRO A 71 -6.86 8.85 -14.28
N VAL A 72 -5.70 8.88 -13.60
CA VAL A 72 -4.43 8.36 -14.17
C VAL A 72 -4.50 6.85 -14.39
N VAL A 73 -5.09 6.12 -13.45
CA VAL A 73 -5.29 4.66 -13.57
C VAL A 73 -6.29 4.36 -14.68
N LYS A 74 -7.36 5.15 -14.78
CA LYS A 74 -8.36 5.03 -15.83
C LYS A 74 -7.72 5.17 -17.22
N GLU A 75 -6.95 6.22 -17.45
CA GLU A 75 -6.24 6.46 -18.72
C GLU A 75 -5.23 5.36 -19.02
N PHE A 76 -4.50 4.86 -18.01
CA PHE A 76 -3.60 3.73 -18.18
C PHE A 76 -4.33 2.50 -18.74
N PHE A 77 -5.47 2.12 -18.16
CA PHE A 77 -6.24 0.97 -18.66
C PHE A 77 -6.97 1.25 -19.98
N LEU A 78 -7.33 2.49 -20.30
CA LEU A 78 -7.87 2.85 -21.61
C LEU A 78 -6.84 2.60 -22.72
N ASN A 79 -5.58 2.98 -22.50
CA ASN A 79 -4.49 2.71 -23.45
C ASN A 79 -4.21 1.21 -23.62
N LEU A 80 -4.37 0.42 -22.56
CA LEU A 80 -4.23 -1.05 -22.64
C LEU A 80 -5.42 -1.73 -23.31
N ALA A 81 -6.60 -1.10 -23.30
CA ALA A 81 -7.81 -1.70 -23.87
C ALA A 81 -7.73 -1.87 -25.39
N GLU A 82 -6.81 -1.16 -26.08
CA GLU A 82 -6.50 -1.39 -27.50
C GLU A 82 -6.00 -2.82 -27.77
N ASP A 83 -5.22 -3.38 -26.84
CA ASP A 83 -4.61 -4.70 -26.97
C ASP A 83 -5.35 -5.78 -26.14
N TRP A 84 -6.11 -5.36 -25.13
CA TRP A 84 -6.79 -6.27 -24.19
C TRP A 84 -8.29 -6.34 -24.46
N GLN A 85 -8.69 -7.29 -25.31
CA GLN A 85 -10.09 -7.49 -25.71
C GLN A 85 -11.07 -7.65 -24.55
N PHE A 86 -10.65 -8.20 -23.41
CA PHE A 86 -11.53 -8.34 -22.23
C PHE A 86 -11.91 -6.99 -21.60
N LEU A 87 -11.22 -5.90 -21.95
CA LEU A 87 -11.55 -4.53 -21.57
C LEU A 87 -12.51 -3.84 -22.56
N GLU A 88 -12.96 -4.50 -23.64
CA GLU A 88 -13.88 -3.90 -24.62
C GLU A 88 -15.11 -3.20 -23.99
N PRO A 89 -15.80 -3.76 -22.97
CA PRO A 89 -16.91 -3.05 -22.33
C PRO A 89 -16.50 -1.71 -21.72
N PHE A 90 -15.35 -1.67 -21.05
CA PHE A 90 -14.78 -0.44 -20.50
C PHE A 90 -14.31 0.51 -21.60
N GLN A 91 -13.68 0.00 -22.66
CA GLN A 91 -13.23 0.80 -23.80
C GLN A 91 -14.39 1.53 -24.48
N LYS A 92 -15.57 0.92 -24.55
CA LYS A 92 -16.75 1.55 -25.16
C LYS A 92 -17.41 2.57 -24.24
N SER A 93 -17.48 2.28 -22.94
CA SER A 93 -18.25 3.09 -22.00
C SER A 93 -17.45 4.19 -21.32
N HIS A 94 -16.13 4.00 -21.19
CA HIS A 94 -15.23 4.81 -20.36
C HIS A 94 -15.71 4.95 -18.91
N ARG A 95 -16.53 4.02 -18.40
CA ARG A 95 -17.03 4.06 -17.01
C ARG A 95 -16.13 3.29 -16.05
N SER A 96 -15.88 3.85 -14.88
CA SER A 96 -15.01 3.26 -13.86
C SER A 96 -15.54 1.92 -13.35
N GLU A 97 -16.85 1.77 -13.29
CA GLU A 97 -17.55 0.55 -12.87
C GLU A 97 -17.30 -0.60 -13.85
N ASP A 98 -17.29 -0.30 -15.15
CA ASP A 98 -17.03 -1.30 -16.20
C ASP A 98 -15.55 -1.75 -16.17
N LEU A 99 -14.61 -0.83 -15.89
CA LEU A 99 -13.21 -1.18 -15.65
C LEU A 99 -13.08 -2.14 -14.47
N ALA A 100 -13.64 -1.78 -13.31
CA ALA A 100 -13.60 -2.59 -12.11
C ALA A 100 -14.21 -3.98 -12.35
N TYR A 101 -15.34 -4.04 -13.08
CA TYR A 101 -15.98 -5.30 -13.47
C TYR A 101 -15.08 -6.16 -14.36
N CYS A 102 -14.51 -5.59 -15.43
CA CYS A 102 -13.64 -6.33 -16.35
C CYS A 102 -12.40 -6.88 -15.62
N LEU A 103 -11.75 -6.08 -14.79
CA LEU A 103 -10.58 -6.51 -14.01
C LEU A 103 -10.92 -7.57 -12.97
N ALA A 104 -12.07 -7.46 -12.30
CA ALA A 104 -12.53 -8.46 -11.35
C ALA A 104 -12.85 -9.79 -12.05
N LYS A 105 -13.60 -9.74 -13.16
CA LYS A 105 -13.95 -10.91 -13.97
C LYS A 105 -12.73 -11.61 -14.56
N GLY A 106 -11.74 -10.83 -15.02
CA GLY A 106 -10.46 -11.34 -15.51
C GLY A 106 -9.52 -11.87 -14.42
N GLY A 107 -9.88 -11.70 -13.13
CA GLY A 107 -9.05 -12.13 -12.00
C GLY A 107 -7.87 -11.21 -11.69
N LEU A 108 -7.67 -10.12 -12.45
CA LEU A 108 -6.58 -9.17 -12.24
C LEU A 108 -6.69 -8.43 -10.91
N MET A 109 -7.91 -8.22 -10.39
CA MET A 109 -8.12 -7.64 -9.05
C MET A 109 -7.60 -8.52 -7.90
N LYS A 110 -7.20 -9.78 -8.18
CA LYS A 110 -6.53 -10.65 -7.20
C LYS A 110 -5.02 -10.39 -7.13
N LEU A 111 -4.45 -9.72 -8.13
CA LEU A 111 -3.03 -9.38 -8.15
C LEU A 111 -2.80 -8.16 -7.25
N PRO A 112 -1.91 -8.25 -6.22
CA PRO A 112 -1.68 -7.15 -5.29
C PRO A 112 -1.30 -5.84 -5.96
N ASP A 113 -0.49 -5.89 -7.02
CA ASP A 113 -0.03 -4.70 -7.74
C ASP A 113 -1.19 -3.99 -8.44
N ILE A 114 -2.10 -4.74 -9.08
CA ILE A 114 -3.27 -4.17 -9.74
C ILE A 114 -4.28 -3.67 -8.71
N ARG A 115 -4.62 -4.48 -7.71
CA ARG A 115 -5.54 -4.10 -6.63
C ARG A 115 -5.05 -2.83 -5.91
N GLY A 116 -3.74 -2.75 -5.69
CA GLY A 116 -3.07 -1.60 -5.12
C GLY A 116 -3.27 -0.29 -5.91
N MET A 117 -3.62 -0.33 -7.20
CA MET A 117 -3.94 0.89 -7.96
C MET A 117 -5.29 1.50 -7.55
N PHE A 118 -6.18 0.72 -6.94
CA PHE A 118 -7.58 1.08 -6.71
C PHE A 118 -7.97 1.26 -5.25
N GLU A 119 -7.15 0.87 -4.27
CA GLU A 119 -7.55 0.99 -2.86
C GLU A 119 -6.44 1.53 -1.97
N ASN A 120 -6.82 2.16 -0.86
CA ASN A 120 -5.89 2.38 0.25
C ASN A 120 -5.47 1.04 0.82
N THR A 121 -4.17 0.81 0.99
CA THR A 121 -3.65 -0.44 1.58
C THR A 121 -3.25 -0.22 3.03
N ILE A 122 -3.25 -1.29 3.80
CA ILE A 122 -2.76 -1.32 5.18
C ILE A 122 -2.00 -2.63 5.39
N SER A 123 -0.79 -2.55 5.94
CA SER A 123 0.00 -3.72 6.33
C SER A 123 0.45 -3.60 7.78
N LEU A 124 0.34 -4.70 8.52
CA LEU A 124 0.94 -4.84 9.84
C LEU A 124 2.41 -5.25 9.66
N ASN A 125 3.33 -4.34 9.98
CA ASN A 125 4.74 -4.56 9.72
C ASN A 125 5.50 -5.02 10.97
N THR A 126 5.07 -4.56 12.15
CA THR A 126 5.70 -4.97 13.41
C THR A 126 4.66 -5.07 14.52
N MET A 127 4.79 -6.06 15.40
CA MET A 127 4.01 -6.20 16.63
C MET A 127 4.92 -6.71 17.75
N GLN A 128 4.79 -6.12 18.93
CA GLN A 128 5.62 -6.43 20.11
C GLN A 128 4.73 -6.47 21.35
N ALA A 129 4.75 -7.59 22.09
CA ALA A 129 4.02 -7.72 23.34
C ALA A 129 4.56 -8.86 24.20
N GLY A 130 4.65 -8.63 25.50
CA GLY A 130 5.02 -9.63 26.49
C GLY A 130 6.45 -10.17 26.39
N GLU A 131 6.85 -10.85 27.46
CA GLU A 131 8.19 -11.45 27.59
C GLU A 131 8.13 -12.94 27.93
N LYS A 132 7.07 -13.37 28.64
CA LYS A 132 6.91 -14.73 29.16
C LYS A 132 5.51 -15.23 28.82
N ALA A 133 5.40 -16.43 28.25
CA ALA A 133 4.13 -16.99 27.79
C ALA A 133 3.05 -17.13 28.88
N LYS A 134 3.45 -17.29 30.15
CA LYS A 134 2.52 -17.41 31.31
C LYS A 134 2.09 -16.08 31.92
N VAL A 135 2.40 -14.96 31.27
CA VAL A 135 2.17 -13.62 31.83
C VAL A 135 1.36 -12.80 30.84
N ILE A 136 0.23 -12.27 31.31
CA ILE A 136 -0.55 -11.27 30.58
C ILE A 136 0.26 -9.97 30.59
N PRO A 137 0.63 -9.43 29.41
CA PRO A 137 1.59 -8.34 29.33
C PRO A 137 0.96 -6.99 29.69
N ALA A 138 1.73 -6.16 30.40
CA ALA A 138 1.32 -4.79 30.73
C ALA A 138 1.35 -3.82 29.53
N LYS A 139 1.98 -4.21 28.42
CA LYS A 139 2.18 -3.36 27.24
C LYS A 139 2.20 -4.20 25.96
N ALA A 140 1.54 -3.67 24.93
CA ALA A 140 1.59 -4.18 23.58
C ALA A 140 1.66 -3.01 22.58
N GLU A 141 2.44 -3.17 21.50
CA GLU A 141 2.57 -2.20 20.42
C GLU A 141 2.45 -2.86 19.06
N ALA A 142 1.87 -2.16 18.10
CA ALA A 142 1.83 -2.55 16.70
C ALA A 142 2.08 -1.34 15.79
N GLN A 143 2.80 -1.53 14.69
CA GLN A 143 3.03 -0.50 13.67
C GLN A 143 2.40 -0.92 12.36
N LEU A 144 1.58 -0.03 11.82
CA LEU A 144 0.87 -0.21 10.57
C LEU A 144 1.45 0.75 9.52
N ASP A 145 1.74 0.23 8.33
CA ASP A 145 2.05 1.04 7.15
C ASP A 145 0.81 1.04 6.26
N ALA A 146 0.08 2.16 6.27
CA ALA A 146 -0.97 2.39 5.30
C ALA A 146 -0.46 3.24 4.14
N ARG A 147 -0.88 2.91 2.92
CA ARG A 147 -0.57 3.67 1.73
C ARG A 147 -1.86 4.18 1.11
N LEU A 148 -2.01 5.49 1.09
CA LEU A 148 -3.24 6.16 0.68
C LEU A 148 -3.17 6.58 -0.78
N LEU A 149 -4.27 6.41 -1.49
CA LEU A 149 -4.43 6.94 -2.83
C LEU A 149 -4.29 8.47 -2.84
N PRO A 150 -3.81 9.06 -3.94
CA PRO A 150 -3.74 10.52 -4.08
C PRO A 150 -5.07 11.21 -3.75
N GLY A 151 -5.01 12.31 -3.00
CA GLY A 151 -6.19 13.11 -2.61
C GLY A 151 -6.90 12.64 -1.34
N GLN A 152 -6.49 11.52 -0.74
CA GLN A 152 -7.05 11.05 0.53
C GLN A 152 -6.42 11.78 1.73
N ASP A 153 -7.24 12.17 2.70
CA ASP A 153 -6.78 12.78 3.95
C ASP A 153 -6.30 11.72 4.96
N PRO A 154 -5.02 11.76 5.40
CA PRO A 154 -4.49 10.83 6.38
C PRO A 154 -5.19 10.88 7.75
N SER A 155 -5.75 12.03 8.14
CA SER A 155 -6.43 12.15 9.44
C SER A 155 -7.78 11.45 9.45
N SER A 156 -8.58 11.65 8.39
CA SER A 156 -9.84 10.96 8.14
C SER A 156 -9.63 9.44 8.04
N PHE A 157 -8.61 9.00 7.31
CA PHE A 157 -8.28 7.57 7.21
C PHE A 157 -7.95 6.96 8.58
N ARG A 158 -7.09 7.61 9.38
CA ARG A 158 -6.78 7.15 10.74
C ARG A 158 -8.03 7.12 11.62
N GLY A 159 -8.91 8.11 11.51
CA GLY A 159 -10.19 8.13 12.22
C GLY A 159 -11.07 6.92 11.89
N LYS A 160 -11.13 6.51 10.62
CA LYS A 160 -11.86 5.30 10.17
C LYS A 160 -11.24 4.01 10.74
N VAL A 161 -9.91 3.94 10.79
CA VAL A 161 -9.20 2.80 11.42
C VAL A 161 -9.40 2.77 12.94
N ASN A 162 -9.46 3.94 13.59
CA ASN A 162 -9.48 4.06 15.05
C ASN A 162 -10.86 3.93 15.72
N ARG A 163 -11.98 4.21 15.02
CA ARG A 163 -13.35 4.19 15.59
C ARG A 163 -13.89 2.80 15.97
N GLN A 164 -13.02 1.82 16.16
CA GLN A 164 -13.41 0.45 16.46
C GLN A 164 -13.35 0.19 17.99
N PRO A 165 -14.33 -0.52 18.59
CA PRO A 165 -14.45 -0.69 20.05
C PRO A 165 -13.20 -1.35 20.66
N GLY A 166 -12.63 -0.76 21.72
CA GLY A 166 -11.40 -1.24 22.37
C GLY A 166 -10.18 -0.33 22.20
N ASN A 167 -10.25 0.63 21.27
CA ASN A 167 -9.24 1.67 21.11
C ASN A 167 -9.52 2.82 22.09
N THR A 168 -9.19 2.62 23.37
CA THR A 168 -9.14 3.72 24.32
C THR A 168 -7.91 4.56 24.02
N ASP A 169 -8.17 5.72 23.43
CA ASP A 169 -7.25 6.78 23.06
C ASP A 169 -6.15 7.04 24.12
N ARG A 170 -5.01 6.34 24.07
CA ARG A 170 -3.83 6.60 24.92
C ARG A 170 -2.53 6.21 24.22
N GLY A 171 -2.22 6.92 23.14
CA GLY A 171 -0.88 6.90 22.53
C GLY A 171 -0.83 6.74 21.02
N ASN A 172 -1.84 7.19 20.28
CA ASN A 172 -1.74 7.27 18.82
C ASN A 172 -0.85 8.47 18.45
N GLN A 173 0.46 8.29 18.59
CA GLN A 173 1.39 9.27 18.10
C GLN A 173 1.55 9.06 16.59
N PRO A 174 1.37 10.10 15.74
CA PRO A 174 1.96 10.05 14.42
C PRO A 174 3.44 9.74 14.65
N LEU A 175 3.99 8.78 13.90
CA LEU A 175 5.43 8.60 13.90
C LEU A 175 6.01 9.88 13.27
N SER A 176 6.41 10.83 14.11
CA SER A 176 7.14 12.04 13.72
C SER A 176 8.56 11.62 13.34
N GLY A 177 8.68 11.04 12.15
CA GLY A 177 9.94 10.73 11.51
C GLY A 177 10.03 11.51 10.20
N ASN A 178 10.60 12.71 10.27
CA ASN A 178 11.20 13.34 9.09
C ASN A 178 12.39 12.49 8.66
N PHE A 179 12.18 11.43 7.87
CA PHE A 179 13.31 10.67 7.34
C PHE A 179 13.09 10.17 5.91
N LEU A 180 13.94 10.74 5.06
CA LEU A 180 14.41 10.30 3.75
C LEU A 180 13.40 10.38 2.59
N THR A 181 13.33 11.57 2.00
CA THR A 181 13.41 11.64 0.54
C THR A 181 14.63 10.82 0.13
N HIS A 182 14.42 9.73 -0.60
CA HIS A 182 15.52 9.02 -1.23
C HIS A 182 16.20 10.02 -2.19
N ARG A 183 17.36 10.56 -1.81
CA ARG A 183 18.34 10.96 -2.81
C ARG A 183 18.72 9.68 -3.54
N HIS A 184 18.60 9.71 -4.86
CA HIS A 184 19.12 8.67 -5.75
C HIS A 184 20.46 8.15 -5.23
N ALA A 185 20.54 6.85 -4.99
CA ALA A 185 21.78 6.14 -5.29
C ALA A 185 22.00 6.34 -6.79
N GLY A 186 23.09 7.03 -7.15
CA GLY A 186 23.40 7.35 -8.53
C GLY A 186 23.32 6.10 -9.39
N LEU A 187 22.53 6.17 -10.47
CA LEU A 187 22.80 5.31 -11.60
C LEU A 187 24.24 5.56 -12.05
N PRO A 188 25.02 4.53 -12.41
CA PRO A 188 26.26 4.77 -13.14
C PRO A 188 25.93 5.57 -14.41
N ASP A 189 26.76 6.58 -14.70
CA ASP A 189 26.62 7.38 -15.92
C ASP A 189 26.49 6.46 -17.15
N PRO A 190 25.61 6.79 -18.10
CA PRO A 190 25.54 6.04 -19.34
C PRO A 190 26.91 6.11 -20.05
N PRO A 191 27.35 5.01 -20.70
CA PRO A 191 28.60 5.05 -21.45
C PRO A 191 28.53 6.18 -22.49
N GLY A 192 29.51 7.07 -22.44
CA GLY A 192 29.64 8.19 -23.37
C GLY A 192 29.68 7.70 -24.83
N PRO A 193 29.38 8.58 -25.79
CA PRO A 193 29.21 8.19 -27.19
C PRO A 193 30.46 7.45 -27.71
N LEU A 194 30.24 6.29 -28.33
CA LEU A 194 31.25 5.50 -29.03
C LEU A 194 32.00 6.40 -30.03
N ARG A 195 33.26 6.73 -29.73
CA ARG A 195 34.15 7.39 -30.70
C ARG A 195 34.44 6.41 -31.83
N SER A 196 33.86 6.67 -33.00
CA SER A 196 34.23 5.99 -34.24
C SER A 196 35.65 6.41 -34.65
N THR A 197 36.63 5.57 -34.36
CA THR A 197 37.98 5.73 -34.92
C THR A 197 38.00 5.09 -36.29
N ILE A 198 37.55 5.82 -37.32
CA ILE A 198 37.83 5.45 -38.71
C ILE A 198 39.30 5.76 -38.97
N ARG A 199 40.16 4.74 -38.96
CA ARG A 199 41.51 4.84 -39.53
C ARG A 199 41.37 4.80 -41.05
N ARG A 200 41.76 5.88 -41.73
CA ARG A 200 41.98 5.86 -43.19
C ARG A 200 43.27 5.06 -43.49
N PRO A 201 43.27 4.18 -44.49
CA PRO A 201 44.50 3.51 -44.94
C PRO A 201 45.41 4.52 -45.65
N ARG A 202 46.72 4.29 -45.59
CA ARG A 202 47.72 4.93 -46.44
C ARG A 202 47.73 4.27 -47.81
#